data_AF-A0A9N9B040-F1
#
_entry.id   AF-A0A9N9B040-F1
#
_cell.length_a   1.000
_cell.length_b   1.000
_cell.length_c   1.000
_cell.angle_alpha   90.00
_cell.angle_beta   90.00
_cell.angle_gamma   90.00
#
_symmetry.space_group_name_H-M   'P 1'
#
loop_
_entity.id
_entity.type
_entity.pdbx_description
1 polymer ?
#
loop_
_entity_poly.entity_id
_entity_poly.type
_entity_poly.pdbx_seq_one_letter_code
_entity_poly.pdbx_strand_id
1 'polypeptide(L)'
;MKNFEEYHNLYLETDIFLLVNIFMNYTIICLNNDGLDSSHYVFVSECLYKSSRAELKLMTNMNEYLIVKKGIREDMIMASYYYAKANNPKCSDYNLSKSTS
;
A
#
# COMPACT_ATOMS: atom_id res chain seq x y z
N MET A 1 -26.08 27.86 4.16
CA MET A 1 -25.71 26.93 5.24
C MET A 1 -25.98 27.64 6.55
N LYS A 2 -26.99 27.19 7.29
CA LYS A 2 -27.51 27.86 8.48
C LYS A 2 -27.03 27.24 9.78
N ASN A 3 -26.56 26.00 9.75
CA ASN A 3 -26.11 25.23 10.92
C ASN A 3 -25.04 24.20 10.51
N PHE A 4 -24.32 23.67 11.50
CA PHE A 4 -23.21 22.73 11.28
C PHE A 4 -23.68 21.40 10.64
N GLU A 5 -24.91 20.99 10.92
CA GLU A 5 -25.51 19.78 10.36
C GLU A 5 -25.66 19.87 8.83
N GLU A 6 -26.20 20.99 8.30
CA GLU A 6 -26.26 21.22 6.85
C GLU A 6 -24.87 21.21 6.20
N TYR A 7 -23.86 21.69 6.92
CA TYR A 7 -22.47 21.63 6.45
C TYR A 7 -21.94 20.21 6.39
N HIS A 8 -22.09 19.46 7.47
CA HIS A 8 -21.64 18.09 7.53
C HIS A 8 -22.31 17.23 6.44
N ASN A 9 -23.63 17.38 6.25
CA ASN A 9 -24.39 16.63 5.24
C ASN A 9 -23.91 16.93 3.82
N LEU A 10 -23.61 18.20 3.50
CA LEU A 10 -23.08 18.57 2.19
C LEU A 10 -21.68 17.97 1.92
N TYR A 11 -20.81 17.95 2.94
CA TYR A 11 -19.49 17.32 2.82
C TYR A 11 -19.62 15.81 2.63
N LEU A 12 -20.45 15.16 3.44
CA LEU A 12 -20.72 13.73 3.33
C LEU A 12 -21.26 13.36 1.93
N GLU A 13 -22.20 14.15 1.42
CA GLU A 13 -22.74 13.98 0.07
C GLU A 13 -21.66 14.13 -1.00
N THR A 14 -20.79 15.13 -0.87
CA THR A 14 -19.66 15.34 -1.80
C THR A 14 -18.67 14.18 -1.77
N ASP A 15 -18.32 13.67 -0.58
CA ASP A 15 -17.42 12.53 -0.42
C ASP A 15 -18.00 11.26 -1.04
N ILE A 16 -19.30 11.02 -0.84
CA ILE A 16 -20.02 9.89 -1.47
C ILE A 16 -19.99 10.02 -2.99
N PHE A 17 -20.32 11.20 -3.54
CA PHE A 17 -20.30 11.41 -4.99
C PHE A 17 -18.91 11.21 -5.59
N LEU A 18 -17.87 11.71 -4.93
CA LEU A 18 -16.49 11.53 -5.38
C LEU A 18 -16.10 10.05 -5.38
N LEU A 19 -16.43 9.34 -4.30
CA LEU A 19 -16.15 7.91 -4.18
C LEU A 19 -16.89 7.10 -5.25
N VAL A 20 -18.18 7.36 -5.45
CA VAL A 20 -19.00 6.70 -6.48
C VAL A 20 -18.42 6.97 -7.87
N ASN A 21 -18.03 8.21 -8.17
CA ASN A 21 -17.47 8.55 -9.47
C ASN A 21 -16.14 7.81 -9.74
N ILE A 22 -15.25 7.79 -8.74
CA ILE A 22 -13.98 7.06 -8.84
C ILE A 22 -14.23 5.56 -9.01
N PHE A 23 -15.13 4.98 -8.22
CA PHE A 23 -15.45 3.56 -8.25
C PHE A 23 -16.09 3.13 -9.58
N MET A 24 -17.02 3.91 -10.11
CA MET A 24 -17.64 3.67 -11.42
C MET A 24 -16.61 3.73 -12.54
N ASN A 25 -15.76 4.76 -12.55
CA ASN A 25 -14.70 4.90 -13.55
C ASN A 25 -13.70 3.73 -13.47
N TYR A 26 -13.30 3.33 -12.26
CA TYR A 26 -12.45 2.17 -12.05
C TYR A 26 -13.08 0.89 -12.58
N THR A 27 -14.37 0.67 -12.30
CA THR A 27 -15.12 -0.50 -12.79
C THR A 27 -15.19 -0.54 -14.32
N ILE A 28 -15.41 0.60 -14.97
CA ILE A 28 -15.38 0.70 -16.44
C ILE A 28 -13.98 0.36 -16.98
N ILE A 29 -12.92 0.87 -16.35
CA ILE A 29 -11.54 0.59 -16.75
C ILE A 29 -11.22 -0.91 -16.62
N CYS A 30 -11.59 -1.55 -15.51
CA CYS A 30 -11.41 -2.99 -15.32
C CYS A 30 -12.21 -3.82 -16.32
N LEU A 31 -13.45 -3.43 -16.61
CA LEU A 31 -14.26 -4.08 -17.64
C LEU A 31 -13.62 -3.98 -19.02
N ASN A 32 -13.07 -2.82 -19.37
CA ASN A 32 -12.45 -2.60 -20.68
C ASN A 32 -11.10 -3.31 -20.82
N ASN A 33 -10.26 -3.30 -19.78
CA ASN A 33 -8.90 -3.85 -19.85
C ASN A 33 -8.86 -5.35 -19.57
N ASP A 34 -9.57 -5.79 -18.53
CA ASP A 34 -9.49 -7.16 -18.02
C ASP A 34 -10.73 -8.00 -18.40
N GLY A 35 -11.80 -7.37 -18.91
CA GLY A 35 -13.08 -8.03 -19.17
C GLY A 35 -13.82 -8.42 -17.89
N LEU A 36 -13.48 -7.77 -16.76
CA LEU A 36 -13.96 -8.14 -15.43
C LEU A 36 -14.63 -6.96 -14.73
N ASP A 37 -15.79 -7.23 -14.11
CA ASP A 37 -16.44 -6.29 -13.21
C ASP A 37 -15.76 -6.35 -11.84
N SER A 38 -15.06 -5.28 -11.48
CA SER A 38 -14.37 -5.16 -10.20
C SER A 38 -15.31 -5.11 -8.99
N SER A 39 -16.60 -4.81 -9.17
CA SER A 39 -17.57 -4.77 -8.06
C SER A 39 -17.85 -6.15 -7.45
N HIS A 40 -17.54 -7.22 -8.17
CA HIS A 40 -17.69 -8.60 -7.70
C HIS A 40 -16.47 -9.13 -6.93
N TYR A 41 -15.39 -8.36 -6.84
CA TYR A 41 -14.17 -8.75 -6.15
C TYR A 41 -13.88 -7.78 -5.01
N VAL A 42 -13.51 -8.33 -3.86
CA VAL A 42 -13.24 -7.50 -2.67
C VAL A 42 -11.90 -6.78 -2.81
N PHE A 43 -10.96 -7.39 -3.54
CA PHE A 43 -9.62 -6.85 -3.75
C PHE A 43 -9.24 -6.83 -5.23
N VAL A 44 -8.56 -5.75 -5.63
CA VAL A 44 -8.00 -5.57 -6.98
C VAL A 44 -7.09 -6.74 -7.38
N SER A 45 -6.39 -7.36 -6.41
CA SER A 45 -5.53 -8.51 -6.63
C SER A 45 -6.28 -9.72 -7.19
N GLU A 46 -7.56 -9.91 -6.84
CA GLU A 46 -8.37 -11.02 -7.37
C GLU A 46 -8.73 -10.81 -8.84
N CYS A 47 -9.05 -9.56 -9.23
CA CYS A 47 -9.25 -9.19 -10.64
C CYS A 47 -7.99 -9.44 -11.47
N LEU A 48 -6.84 -8.96 -10.98
CA LEU A 48 -5.55 -9.09 -11.66
C LEU A 48 -5.12 -10.56 -11.80
N TYR A 49 -5.37 -11.37 -10.77
CA TYR A 49 -5.08 -12.79 -10.84
C TYR A 49 -5.89 -13.46 -11.95
N LYS A 50 -7.20 -13.17 -12.02
CA LYS A 50 -8.07 -13.73 -13.07
C LYS A 50 -7.69 -13.25 -14.48
N SER A 51 -7.29 -11.99 -14.65
CA SER A 51 -6.84 -11.48 -15.95
C SER A 51 -5.49 -12.04 -16.39
N SER A 52 -4.60 -12.37 -15.45
CA SER A 52 -3.29 -12.98 -15.74
C SER A 52 -3.36 -14.39 -16.35
N ARG A 53 -4.52 -15.07 -16.25
CA ARG A 53 -4.72 -16.48 -16.65
C ARG A 53 -3.74 -17.46 -16.00
N ALA A 54 -3.07 -17.06 -14.92
CA ALA A 54 -2.22 -17.97 -14.17
C ALA A 54 -3.06 -19.10 -13.56
N GLU A 55 -2.58 -20.33 -13.68
CA GLU A 55 -3.20 -21.49 -13.05
C GLU A 55 -2.48 -21.77 -11.72
N LEU A 56 -3.17 -21.57 -10.60
CA LEU A 56 -2.69 -21.98 -9.29
C LEU A 56 -3.13 -23.41 -8.98
N LYS A 57 -2.16 -24.22 -8.55
CA LYS A 57 -2.44 -25.52 -7.94
C LYS A 57 -3.07 -25.30 -6.56
N LEU A 58 -4.27 -25.84 -6.34
CA LEU A 58 -4.87 -25.89 -5.01
C LEU A 58 -4.01 -26.79 -4.10
N MET A 59 -3.48 -26.22 -3.01
CA MET A 59 -2.71 -26.97 -2.02
C MET A 59 -3.66 -27.68 -1.06
N THR A 60 -3.90 -28.97 -1.30
CA THR A 60 -4.78 -29.79 -0.43
C THR A 60 -4.02 -30.37 0.77
N ASN A 61 -2.70 -30.52 0.67
CA ASN A 61 -1.86 -31.09 1.72
C ASN A 61 -1.23 -29.99 2.59
N MET A 62 -1.33 -30.14 3.91
CA MET A 62 -0.73 -29.22 4.89
C MET A 62 0.79 -29.08 4.72
N ASN A 63 1.50 -30.14 4.35
CA ASN A 63 2.95 -30.08 4.15
C ASN A 63 3.32 -29.22 2.93
N GLU A 64 2.56 -29.31 1.83
CA GLU A 64 2.77 -28.45 0.66
C GLU A 64 2.58 -26.97 1.02
N TYR A 65 1.51 -26.67 1.76
CA TYR A 65 1.23 -25.32 2.26
C TYR A 65 2.36 -24.80 3.17
N LEU A 66 2.84 -25.62 4.11
CA LEU A 66 3.90 -25.22 5.04
C LEU A 66 5.24 -24.95 4.33
N ILE A 67 5.57 -25.71 3.29
CA ILE A 67 6.77 -25.49 2.48
C ILE A 67 6.69 -24.13 1.79
N VAL A 68 5.58 -23.84 1.10
CA VAL A 68 5.41 -22.57 0.41
C VAL A 68 5.40 -21.41 1.40
N LYS A 69 4.65 -21.54 2.49
CA LYS A 69 4.57 -20.50 3.53
C LYS A 69 5.93 -20.18 4.14
N LYS A 70 6.76 -21.18 4.40
CA LYS A 70 8.13 -20.98 4.90
C LYS A 70 9.06 -20.34 3.86
N GLY A 71 8.76 -20.51 2.57
CA GLY A 71 9.52 -19.93 1.47
C GLY A 71 9.14 -18.48 1.15
N ILE A 72 7.92 -18.04 1.48
CA ILE A 72 7.48 -16.66 1.29
C ILE A 72 8.29 -15.74 2.22
N ARG A 73 9.01 -14.79 1.62
CA ARG A 73 9.68 -13.69 2.31
C ARG A 73 9.00 -12.40 1.89
N GLU A 74 8.76 -11.53 2.87
CA GLU A 74 8.38 -10.15 2.60
C GLU A 74 9.61 -9.37 2.12
N ASP A 75 9.43 -8.07 1.92
CA ASP A 75 10.51 -7.18 1.52
C ASP A 75 11.61 -7.12 2.58
N MET A 76 12.86 -7.14 2.11
CA MET A 76 14.02 -6.89 2.96
C MET A 76 14.25 -5.39 3.08
N ILE A 77 13.84 -4.81 4.20
CA ILE A 77 14.18 -3.42 4.52
C ILE A 77 15.52 -3.39 5.26
N MET A 78 16.56 -2.88 4.61
CA MET A 78 17.85 -2.59 5.24
C MET A 78 17.94 -1.09 5.55
N ALA A 79 17.69 -0.72 6.80
CA ALA A 79 18.01 0.62 7.28
C ALA A 79 19.51 0.69 7.62
N SER A 80 20.33 1.08 6.65
CA SER A 80 21.74 1.35 6.90
C SER A 80 21.90 2.71 7.58
N TYR A 81 22.52 2.74 8.75
CA TYR A 81 23.00 4.00 9.31
C TYR A 81 24.24 4.44 8.55
N TYR A 82 24.19 5.62 7.92
CA TYR A 82 25.42 6.29 7.52
C TYR A 82 26.24 6.57 8.78
N TYR A 83 27.55 6.33 8.71
CA TYR A 83 28.44 6.76 9.78
C TYR A 83 28.37 8.29 9.87
N ALA A 84 27.71 8.78 10.93
CA ALA A 84 27.62 10.19 11.25
C ALA A 84 28.32 10.41 12.59
N LYS A 85 29.34 11.25 12.60
CA LYS A 85 30.06 11.62 13.81
C LYS A 85 30.06 13.13 13.95
N ALA A 86 29.34 13.62 14.97
CA ALA A 86 29.32 15.04 15.27
C ALA A 86 30.68 15.49 15.82
N ASN A 87 31.16 16.66 15.38
CA ASN A 87 32.37 17.29 15.92
C ASN A 87 31.99 18.60 16.62
N ASN A 88 31.11 18.51 17.61
CA ASN A 88 30.64 19.65 18.41
C ASN A 88 31.52 19.79 19.67
N PRO A 89 31.88 21.01 20.13
CA PRO A 89 32.60 21.22 21.40
C PRO A 89 31.96 20.59 22.64
N LYS A 90 30.67 20.25 22.59
CA LYS A 90 29.94 19.55 23.66
C LYS A 90 30.14 18.03 23.64
N CYS A 91 30.72 17.47 22.58
CA CYS A 91 31.03 16.04 22.48
C CYS A 91 32.35 15.73 23.18
N SER A 92 32.42 14.58 23.88
CA SER A 92 33.61 14.14 24.62
C SER A 92 34.84 13.90 23.73
N ASP A 93 34.62 13.65 22.45
CA ASP A 93 35.61 13.32 21.44
C ASP A 93 35.79 14.43 20.39
N TYR A 94 35.50 15.68 20.79
CA TYR A 94 35.72 16.88 20.00
C TYR A 94 37.18 17.01 19.56
N ASN A 95 37.38 17.37 18.29
CA ASN A 95 38.70 17.61 17.72
C ASN A 95 38.77 18.97 17.03
N LEU A 96 39.61 19.86 17.57
CA LEU A 96 39.89 21.20 17.03
C LEU A 96 40.47 21.19 15.61
N SER A 97 41.11 20.09 15.18
CA SER A 97 41.69 19.98 13.84
C SER A 97 40.66 19.64 12.75
N LYS A 98 39.40 19.38 13.13
CA LYS A 98 38.31 19.05 12.21
C LYS A 98 37.27 20.17 12.22
N SER A 99 36.55 20.35 11.11
CA SER A 99 35.46 21.32 11.03
C SER A 99 34.34 20.96 12.02
N THR A 100 33.77 21.97 12.66
CA THR A 100 32.60 21.80 13.54
C THR A 100 31.38 21.47 12.68
N SER A 101 30.67 20.40 13.02
CA SER A 101 29.36 20.06 12.45
C SER A 101 28.25 20.32 13.45
#